data_AF-A0A3S5AK58-F1
#
_entry.id   AF-A0A3S5AK58-F1
#
_cell.length_a   1.000
_cell.length_b   1.000
_cell.length_c   1.000
_cell.angle_alpha   90.00
_cell.angle_beta   90.00
_cell.angle_gamma   90.00
#
_symmetry.space_group_name_H-M   'P 1'
#
loop_
_entity.id
_entity.type
_entity.pdbx_description
1 polymer ?
#
loop_
_entity_poly.entity_id
_entity_poly.type
_entity_poly.pdbx_seq_one_letter_code
_entity_poly.pdbx_strand_id
1 'polypeptide(L)'
;MLPTEEEYEAIMKAKAEQDGATMGPAEQFLITLYSISHLKPRLELWLFRLDYDSIESEVSEPLMDLKQGMKEITNSKTIRYILSTLLTIGNFLNNSSLRGFNLDYLSRLPEVKDTKNKNSLLHHVCSIVLDQFPDSTGERIDLS
;
A
#
# COMPACT_ATOMS: atom_id res chain seq x y z
N MET A 1 32.26 4.31 7.44
CA MET A 1 33.13 3.31 8.10
C MET A 1 33.09 3.56 9.59
N LEU A 2 32.94 2.50 10.39
CA LEU A 2 33.09 2.54 11.84
C LEU A 2 34.51 2.06 12.17
N PRO A 3 35.27 2.75 13.03
CA PRO A 3 36.60 2.29 13.42
C PRO A 3 36.50 0.92 14.10
N THR A 4 37.35 -0.02 13.70
CA THR A 4 37.45 -1.32 14.37
C THR A 4 38.33 -1.23 15.62
N GLU A 5 38.17 -2.19 16.52
CA GLU A 5 39.01 -2.30 17.72
C GLU A 5 40.49 -2.52 17.33
N GLU A 6 40.74 -3.33 16.30
CA GLU A 6 42.08 -3.56 15.74
C GLU A 6 42.74 -2.28 15.22
N GLU A 7 41.98 -1.44 14.48
CA GLU A 7 42.48 -0.15 13.98
C GLU A 7 42.81 0.81 15.12
N TYR A 8 41.96 0.86 16.15
CA TYR A 8 42.18 1.70 17.32
C TYR A 8 43.42 1.27 18.11
N GLU A 9 43.59 -0.02 18.36
CA GLU A 9 44.76 -0.56 19.07
C GLU A 9 46.07 -0.28 18.32
N ALA A 10 46.06 -0.44 16.99
CA ALA A 10 47.22 -0.15 16.15
C ALA A 10 47.64 1.33 16.25
N ILE A 11 46.66 2.25 16.21
CA ILE A 11 46.91 3.70 16.34
C ILE A 11 47.44 4.04 17.74
N MET A 12 46.89 3.43 18.79
CA MET A 12 47.33 3.69 20.16
C MET A 12 48.74 3.13 20.43
N LYS A 13 49.08 1.98 19.85
CA LYS A 13 50.43 1.42 19.91
C LYS A 13 51.45 2.33 19.21
N ALA A 14 51.13 2.79 18.01
CA ALA A 14 51.99 3.74 17.27
C ALA A 14 52.22 5.05 18.05
N LYS A 15 51.18 5.54 18.76
CA LYS A 15 51.28 6.71 19.65
C LYS A 15 52.27 6.51 20.79
N ALA A 16 52.24 5.32 21.40
CA ALA A 16 53.09 5.00 22.54
C ALA A 16 54.56 4.78 22.14
N GLU A 17 54.79 4.28 20.92
CA GLU A 17 56.13 4.06 20.37
C GLU A 17 56.80 5.36 19.87
N GLN A 18 56.02 6.34 19.42
CA GLN A 18 56.51 7.67 19.02
C GLN A 18 56.16 8.73 20.07
N ASP A 19 56.95 8.78 21.15
CA ASP A 19 56.80 9.79 22.20
C ASP A 19 56.99 11.20 21.61
N GLY A 20 55.90 11.96 21.47
CA GLY A 20 55.89 13.33 20.95
C GLY A 20 55.59 13.52 19.46
N ALA A 21 55.28 12.48 18.69
CA ALA A 21 54.86 12.64 17.29
C ALA A 21 53.39 13.10 17.17
N THR A 22 53.14 14.12 16.36
CA THR A 22 51.78 14.57 16.02
C THR A 22 51.14 13.60 15.04
N MET A 23 50.07 12.93 15.49
CA MET A 23 49.19 12.12 14.63
C MET A 23 48.57 12.97 13.53
N GLY A 24 48.41 12.38 12.36
CA GLY A 24 47.71 12.98 11.23
C GLY A 24 46.20 13.17 11.51
N PRO A 25 45.52 14.02 10.72
CA PRO A 25 44.09 14.31 10.92
C PRO A 25 43.18 13.08 10.88
N ALA A 26 43.51 12.08 10.05
CA ALA A 26 42.73 10.85 9.94
C ALA A 26 42.78 9.97 11.21
N GLU A 27 43.96 9.84 11.83
CA GLU A 27 44.16 9.09 13.07
C GLU A 27 43.44 9.78 14.23
N GLN A 28 43.55 11.11 14.33
CA GLN A 28 42.82 11.89 15.34
C GLN A 28 41.29 11.74 15.18
N PHE A 29 40.80 11.69 13.94
CA PHE A 29 39.38 11.47 13.65
C PHE A 29 38.91 10.07 14.09
N LEU A 30 39.69 9.01 13.80
CA LEU A 30 39.36 7.64 14.21
C LEU A 30 39.37 7.47 15.72
N ILE A 31 40.37 8.04 16.42
CA ILE A 31 40.40 8.06 17.91
C ILE A 31 39.16 8.76 18.47
N THR A 32 38.81 9.91 17.89
CA THR A 32 37.63 10.69 18.33
C THR A 32 36.36 9.89 18.12
N LEU A 33 36.17 9.26 16.96
CA LEU A 33 35.03 8.39 16.68
C LEU A 33 34.96 7.21 17.65
N TYR A 34 36.08 6.53 17.91
CA TYR A 34 36.13 5.38 18.82
C TYR A 34 35.80 5.76 20.27
N SER A 35 36.13 6.99 20.67
CA SER A 35 35.80 7.50 22.02
C SER A 35 34.30 7.69 22.26
N ILE A 36 33.47 7.70 21.21
CA ILE A 36 32.02 7.88 21.33
C ILE A 36 31.39 6.56 21.77
N SER A 37 30.85 6.54 22.98
CA SER A 37 30.14 5.37 23.49
C SER A 37 28.92 5.02 22.63
N HIS A 38 28.76 3.72 22.36
CA HIS A 38 27.65 3.18 21.55
C HIS A 38 27.47 3.87 20.19
N LEU A 39 28.58 4.24 19.52
CA LEU A 39 28.54 4.95 18.25
C LEU A 39 27.64 4.26 17.21
N LYS A 40 27.80 2.95 17.01
CA LYS A 40 27.02 2.20 16.00
C LYS A 40 25.50 2.28 16.24
N PRO A 41 24.95 1.89 17.41
CA PRO A 41 23.53 2.05 17.70
C PRO A 41 23.02 3.49 17.57
N ARG A 42 23.84 4.49 17.93
CA ARG A 42 23.47 5.91 17.80
C ARG A 42 23.34 6.33 16.33
N LEU A 43 24.27 5.90 15.48
CA LEU A 43 24.20 6.16 14.04
C LEU A 43 23.01 5.44 13.39
N GLU A 44 22.73 4.20 13.79
CA GLU A 44 21.55 3.46 13.33
C GLU A 44 20.25 4.18 13.72
N LEU A 45 20.16 4.71 14.95
CA LEU A 45 19.03 5.51 15.41
C LEU A 45 18.91 6.84 14.66
N TRP A 46 20.02 7.50 14.35
CA TRP A 46 20.01 8.73 13.56
C TRP A 46 19.56 8.48 12.13
N LEU A 47 20.05 7.43 11.49
CA LEU A 47 19.58 7.01 10.18
C LEU A 47 18.08 6.73 10.21
N PHE A 48 17.62 5.92 11.18
CA PHE A 48 16.20 5.68 11.37
C PHE A 48 15.40 6.98 11.55
N ARG A 49 15.90 7.91 12.36
CA ARG A 49 15.21 9.19 12.61
C ARG A 49 15.15 10.08 11.37
N LEU A 50 16.19 10.07 10.53
CA LEU A 50 16.24 10.83 9.29
C LEU A 50 15.22 10.30 8.28
N ASP A 51 15.03 8.97 8.22
CA ASP A 51 14.15 8.32 7.26
C ASP A 51 12.73 8.09 7.80
N TYR A 52 12.49 8.28 9.10
CA TYR A 52 11.26 7.89 9.79
C TYR A 52 10.00 8.45 9.13
N ASP A 53 9.94 9.77 8.92
CA ASP A 53 8.75 10.41 8.38
C ASP A 53 8.44 9.92 6.95
N SER A 54 9.49 9.64 6.15
CA SER A 54 9.33 9.09 4.80
C SER A 54 8.80 7.65 4.83
N ILE A 55 9.39 6.79 5.67
CA ILE A 55 8.99 5.39 5.81
C ILE A 55 7.57 5.30 6.38
N GLU A 56 7.24 6.16 7.32
CA GLU A 56 5.89 6.23 7.89
C GLU A 56 4.86 6.58 6.82
N SER A 57 5.09 7.66 6.04
CA SER A 57 4.17 8.08 4.96
C SER A 57 4.01 7.00 3.89
N GLU A 58 5.11 6.38 3.48
CA GLU A 58 5.12 5.33 2.46
C GLU A 58 4.25 4.12 2.84
N VAL A 59 4.08 3.87 4.15
CA VAL A 59 3.22 2.80 4.67
C VAL A 59 1.82 3.31 5.01
N SER A 60 1.71 4.51 5.60
CA SER A 60 0.44 5.02 6.13
C SER A 60 -0.52 5.50 5.04
N GLU A 61 0.00 6.13 3.98
CA GLU A 61 -0.81 6.64 2.86
C GLU A 61 -1.54 5.51 2.12
N PRO A 62 -0.88 4.43 1.63
CA PRO A 62 -1.57 3.36 0.93
C PRO A 62 -2.61 2.62 1.80
N LEU A 63 -2.34 2.52 3.11
CA LEU A 63 -3.30 1.93 4.05
C LEU A 63 -4.53 2.83 4.24
N MET A 64 -4.34 4.14 4.24
CA MET A 64 -5.43 5.11 4.33
C MET A 64 -6.28 5.08 3.05
N ASP A 65 -5.66 5.04 1.89
CA ASP A 65 -6.35 4.91 0.60
C ASP A 65 -7.14 3.60 0.51
N LEU A 66 -6.53 2.48 0.90
CA LEU A 66 -7.21 1.18 0.94
C LEU A 66 -8.42 1.23 1.88
N LYS A 67 -8.25 1.78 3.08
CA LYS A 67 -9.34 1.93 4.05
C LYS A 67 -10.48 2.79 3.49
N GLN A 68 -10.14 3.87 2.80
CA GLN A 68 -11.12 4.77 2.20
C GLN A 68 -11.87 4.06 1.05
N GLY A 69 -11.16 3.40 0.14
CA GLY A 69 -11.77 2.63 -0.95
C GLY A 69 -12.68 1.50 -0.43
N MET A 70 -12.28 0.77 0.61
CA MET A 70 -13.13 -0.23 1.25
C MET A 70 -14.40 0.38 1.83
N LYS A 71 -14.30 1.57 2.45
CA LYS A 71 -15.44 2.29 3.01
C LYS A 71 -16.41 2.75 1.92
N GLU A 72 -15.89 3.25 0.81
CA GLU A 72 -16.70 3.67 -0.35
C GLU A 72 -17.44 2.49 -0.96
N ILE A 73 -16.75 1.38 -1.22
CA ILE A 73 -17.38 0.17 -1.78
C ILE A 73 -18.47 -0.36 -0.84
N THR A 74 -18.21 -0.39 0.47
CA THR A 74 -19.16 -0.92 1.46
C THR A 74 -20.41 -0.04 1.61
N ASN A 75 -20.24 1.28 1.49
CA ASN A 75 -21.32 2.24 1.67
C ASN A 75 -22.04 2.62 0.36
N SER A 76 -21.47 2.28 -0.80
CA SER A 76 -22.09 2.57 -2.09
C SER A 76 -23.42 1.84 -2.24
N LYS A 77 -24.49 2.63 -2.31
CA LYS A 77 -25.83 2.11 -2.60
C LYS A 77 -25.91 1.60 -4.03
N THR A 78 -25.19 2.25 -4.95
CA THR A 78 -25.14 1.89 -6.38
C THR A 78 -24.59 0.50 -6.59
N ILE A 79 -23.43 0.19 -6.01
CA ILE A 79 -22.85 -1.17 -6.08
C ILE A 79 -23.84 -2.20 -5.53
N ARG A 80 -24.49 -1.89 -4.39
CA ARG A 80 -25.49 -2.78 -3.79
C ARG A 80 -26.68 -3.04 -4.72
N TYR A 81 -27.21 -2.01 -5.39
CA TYR A 81 -28.32 -2.16 -6.33
C TYR A 81 -27.93 -2.95 -7.58
N ILE A 82 -26.73 -2.72 -8.11
CA ILE A 82 -26.19 -3.49 -9.25
C ILE A 82 -26.09 -4.97 -8.87
N LEU A 83 -25.42 -5.30 -7.75
CA LEU A 83 -25.22 -6.68 -7.34
C LEU A 83 -26.55 -7.38 -7.00
N SER A 84 -27.50 -6.69 -6.37
CA SER A 84 -28.82 -7.25 -6.03
C SER A 84 -29.67 -7.51 -7.27
N THR A 85 -29.67 -6.58 -8.23
CA THR A 85 -30.35 -6.74 -9.53
C THR A 85 -29.76 -7.93 -10.27
N LEU A 86 -28.44 -8.04 -10.30
CA LEU A 86 -27.77 -9.15 -10.97
C LEU A 86 -28.06 -10.50 -10.32
N LEU A 87 -28.04 -10.58 -8.99
CA LEU A 87 -28.42 -11.79 -8.27
C LEU A 87 -29.87 -12.19 -8.56
N THR A 88 -30.79 -11.22 -8.61
CA THR A 88 -32.21 -11.46 -8.90
C THR A 88 -32.39 -12.02 -10.31
N ILE A 89 -31.76 -11.41 -11.31
CA ILE A 89 -31.82 -11.88 -12.71
C ILE A 89 -31.16 -13.26 -12.82
N GLY A 90 -30.00 -13.46 -12.20
CA GLY A 90 -29.29 -14.73 -12.23
C GLY A 90 -30.09 -15.87 -11.60
N ASN A 91 -30.73 -15.63 -10.45
CA ASN A 91 -31.63 -16.59 -9.80
C ASN A 91 -32.84 -16.91 -10.68
N PHE A 92 -33.45 -15.90 -11.32
CA PHE A 92 -34.56 -16.09 -12.23
C PHE A 92 -34.18 -16.94 -13.45
N LEU A 93 -33.09 -16.58 -14.14
CA LEU A 93 -32.66 -17.26 -15.36
C LEU A 93 -32.20 -18.70 -15.12
N ASN A 94 -31.57 -18.96 -13.97
CA ASN A 94 -31.05 -20.29 -13.63
C ASN A 94 -32.04 -21.11 -12.77
N ASN A 95 -33.24 -20.59 -12.50
CA ASN A 95 -34.23 -21.20 -11.63
C ASN A 95 -33.63 -21.64 -10.27
N SER A 96 -32.90 -20.73 -9.62
CA SER A 96 -32.19 -20.98 -8.36
C SER A 96 -32.56 -19.95 -7.28
N SER A 97 -32.15 -20.21 -6.04
CA SER A 97 -32.40 -19.34 -4.88
C SER A 97 -31.11 -19.11 -4.08
N LEU A 98 -30.06 -18.68 -4.78
CA LEU A 98 -28.77 -18.39 -4.16
C LEU A 98 -28.81 -17.04 -3.44
N ARG A 99 -27.96 -16.89 -2.41
CA ARG A 99 -27.83 -15.66 -1.62
C ARG A 99 -26.68 -14.76 -2.08
N GLY A 100 -25.92 -15.18 -3.08
CA GLY A 100 -24.76 -14.48 -3.60
C GLY A 100 -24.12 -15.22 -4.77
N PHE A 101 -23.13 -14.59 -5.39
CA PHE A 101 -22.36 -15.12 -6.51
C PHE A 101 -20.90 -14.68 -6.39
N ASN A 102 -20.00 -15.36 -7.10
CA ASN A 102 -18.59 -14.97 -7.17
C ASN A 102 -18.42 -13.77 -8.11
N LEU A 103 -17.63 -12.76 -7.69
CA LEU A 103 -17.37 -11.53 -8.44
C LEU A 103 -16.78 -11.77 -9.84
N ASP A 104 -16.09 -12.89 -10.06
CA ASP A 104 -15.62 -13.29 -11.39
C ASP A 104 -16.74 -13.29 -12.44
N TYR A 105 -18.00 -13.49 -12.02
CA TYR A 105 -19.17 -13.44 -12.89
C TYR A 105 -19.40 -12.06 -13.53
N LEU A 106 -18.96 -10.97 -12.89
CA LEU A 106 -19.09 -9.61 -13.42
C LEU A 106 -18.37 -9.47 -14.78
N SER A 107 -17.24 -10.17 -14.97
CA SER A 107 -16.49 -10.17 -16.23
C SER A 107 -17.26 -10.80 -17.41
N ARG A 108 -18.24 -11.67 -17.12
CA ARG A 108 -19.00 -12.42 -18.14
C ARG A 108 -20.28 -11.72 -18.59
N LEU A 109 -20.72 -10.68 -17.88
CA LEU A 109 -21.96 -9.95 -18.20
C LEU A 109 -22.00 -9.35 -19.62
N PRO A 110 -20.88 -8.86 -20.19
CA PRO A 110 -20.87 -8.38 -21.57
C PRO A 110 -21.08 -9.49 -22.61
N GLU A 111 -20.76 -10.74 -22.26
CA GLU A 111 -20.76 -11.89 -23.17
C GLU A 111 -22.16 -12.49 -23.33
N VAL A 112 -22.96 -12.45 -22.28
CA VAL A 112 -24.35 -12.95 -22.29
C VAL A 112 -25.22 -11.94 -23.03
N LYS A 113 -25.79 -12.32 -24.18
CA LYS A 113 -26.60 -11.45 -25.03
C LYS A 113 -28.04 -11.93 -25.12
N ASP A 114 -28.97 -10.98 -25.22
CA ASP A 114 -30.35 -11.31 -25.54
C ASP A 114 -30.48 -11.85 -26.99
N THR A 115 -31.63 -12.47 -27.26
CA THR A 115 -31.91 -13.10 -28.55
C THR A 115 -32.51 -12.15 -29.59
N LYS A 116 -33.04 -10.99 -29.18
CA LYS A 116 -33.77 -10.05 -30.04
C LYS A 116 -32.88 -8.95 -30.59
N ASN A 117 -32.30 -8.15 -29.70
CA ASN A 117 -31.54 -6.94 -30.00
C ASN A 117 -30.03 -7.14 -29.85
N LYS A 118 -29.59 -8.32 -29.36
CA LYS A 118 -28.19 -8.65 -29.06
C LYS A 118 -27.56 -7.74 -27.99
N ASN A 119 -28.38 -7.10 -27.16
CA ASN A 119 -27.88 -6.33 -26.02
C ASN A 119 -27.33 -7.27 -24.94
N SER A 120 -26.25 -6.86 -24.29
CA SER A 120 -25.63 -7.65 -23.22
C SER A 120 -26.44 -7.63 -21.93
N LEU A 121 -26.24 -8.63 -21.08
CA LEU A 121 -26.80 -8.66 -19.74
C LEU A 121 -26.35 -7.44 -18.93
N LEU A 122 -25.11 -6.99 -19.13
CA LEU A 122 -24.61 -5.74 -18.55
C LEU A 122 -25.49 -4.53 -18.93
N HIS A 123 -25.84 -4.40 -20.21
CA HIS A 123 -26.71 -3.30 -20.67
C HIS A 123 -28.09 -3.34 -20.00
N HIS A 124 -28.68 -4.53 -19.89
CA HIS A 124 -29.98 -4.71 -19.22
C HIS A 124 -29.90 -4.38 -17.73
N VAL A 125 -28.86 -4.82 -17.03
CA VAL A 125 -28.65 -4.50 -15.61
C VAL A 125 -28.50 -2.99 -15.41
N CYS A 126 -27.67 -2.32 -16.21
CA CYS A 126 -27.49 -0.87 -16.11
C CYS A 126 -28.80 -0.13 -16.36
N SER A 127 -29.56 -0.52 -17.38
CA SER A 127 -30.85 0.11 -17.71
C SER A 127 -31.87 -0.05 -16.56
N ILE A 128 -31.98 -1.26 -16.00
CA ILE A 128 -32.87 -1.52 -14.86
C ILE A 128 -32.45 -0.69 -13.64
N VAL A 129 -31.15 -0.60 -13.35
CA VAL A 129 -30.66 0.17 -12.20
C VAL A 129 -30.89 1.67 -12.39
N LEU A 130 -30.69 2.19 -13.60
CA LEU A 130 -30.99 3.58 -13.96
C LEU A 130 -32.48 3.91 -13.80
N ASP A 131 -33.35 3.03 -14.28
CA ASP A 131 -34.80 3.24 -14.26
C ASP A 131 -35.39 3.09 -12.86
N GLN A 132 -34.94 2.11 -12.08
CA GLN A 132 -35.50 1.79 -10.76
C GLN A 132 -34.82 2.53 -9.61
N PHE A 133 -33.57 2.94 -9.78
CA PHE A 133 -32.77 3.61 -8.77
C PHE A 133 -32.06 4.84 -9.37
N PRO A 134 -32.80 5.88 -9.80
CA PRO A 134 -32.21 7.03 -10.47
C PRO A 134 -31.16 7.76 -9.62
N ASP A 135 -31.34 7.79 -8.29
CA ASP A 135 -30.40 8.37 -7.33
C ASP A 135 -29.05 7.61 -7.25
N SER A 136 -28.96 6.40 -7.82
CA SER A 136 -27.73 5.60 -7.84
C SER A 136 -26.67 6.12 -8.83
N THR A 137 -27.04 7.00 -9.76
CA THR A 137 -26.10 7.51 -10.78
C THR A 137 -25.49 8.87 -10.47
N GLY A 138 -25.85 9.47 -9.33
CA GLY A 138 -25.19 10.67 -8.81
C GLY A 138 -23.80 10.41 -8.22
N GLU A 139 -23.51 9.16 -7.83
CA GLU A 139 -22.17 8.72 -7.46
C GLU A 139 -21.46 8.27 -8.74
N ARG A 140 -20.87 9.21 -9.47
CA ARG A 140 -19.83 8.84 -10.44
C ARG A 140 -18.80 8.03 -9.66
N ILE A 141 -18.65 6.75 -9.98
CA ILE A 141 -17.60 5.89 -9.45
C ILE A 141 -16.30 6.41 -10.09
N ASP A 142 -15.84 7.58 -9.64
CA ASP A 142 -14.54 8.12 -9.98
C ASP A 142 -13.53 7.29 -9.18
N LEU A 143 -13.14 6.14 -9.73
CA LEU A 143 -12.00 5.33 -9.29
C LEU A 143 -10.68 6.01 -9.71
N SER A 144 -10.51 7.30 -9.37
CA SER A 144 -9.29 8.06 -9.62
C SER A 144 -8.31 7.91 -8.48
#